data_AF-A0A3L7P4W0-F1
#
_entry.id   AF-A0A3L7P4W0-F1
#
_cell.length_a   1.000
_cell.length_b   1.000
_cell.length_c   1.000
_cell.angle_alpha   90.00
_cell.angle_beta   90.00
_cell.angle_gamma   90.00
#
_symmetry.space_group_name_H-M   'P 1'
#
loop_
_entity.id
_entity.type
_entity.pdbx_description
1 polymer ?
#
loop_
_entity_poly.entity_id
_entity_poly.type
_entity_poly.pdbx_seq_one_letter_code
_entity_poly.pdbx_strand_id
1 'polypeptide(L)'
;MATPCLVALLLIGLMGQGAGSPDDRARLRSLAWRADRVVLVSVPEPGAGSVTLMESLWGMPGRPGNKVLLNGPGDWSLPGASSWPMALLFLQAGDPDKEKDPPWSVLPGGWRASQDGEAVYGPNPAGGVPRILAPEALRWDSLVRRLRADLVTLGPLRVAFKLPAGADRDEALVEWLSRHARGLEHPESLWPAAATSALDVLYASSQPGTAWKAARLEGESSPGAVYRKGAAFASAGGISHLLDRLGSPAAIPFERVLALQALSGALREARGLDMPLLLRVETMLPVALEPAFMREAALVAMLAYLDGAGASRLEELRKPWGEPVSRWYALAVRGAERGLLAQALAVLGGVEVYARERGNPEGVVLLVEGLQAEGLRLRGWLAQPRVRVKFGYLPTVLLERLGTTGKTTLRREEPLKTVAQADPWSVGWSGVRPVFFELEMRGLEPGRWRLSVRAKRGEGTFWVSEPWYVDVRPANNPQGKLETEVLLVDPFKPGEKP
;
A
#
# COMPACT_ATOMS: atom_id res chain seq x y z
N MET A 1 -2.01 -20.30 -20.76
CA MET A 1 -1.16 -20.99 -19.77
C MET A 1 -0.02 -20.05 -19.41
N ALA A 2 0.22 -19.89 -18.09
CA ALA A 2 1.32 -19.21 -17.41
C ALA A 2 1.57 -17.71 -17.71
N THR A 3 1.18 -16.89 -16.74
CA THR A 3 1.51 -15.46 -16.55
C THR A 3 2.92 -15.32 -15.97
N PRO A 4 3.84 -14.55 -16.56
CA PRO A 4 5.05 -14.12 -15.88
C PRO A 4 5.02 -12.59 -15.71
N CYS A 5 4.78 -12.09 -14.50
CA CYS A 5 5.20 -10.71 -14.12
C CYS A 5 5.02 -10.33 -12.63
N LEU A 6 4.94 -11.30 -11.70
CA LEU A 6 4.88 -11.00 -10.25
C LEU A 6 6.15 -11.39 -9.48
N VAL A 7 7.27 -11.60 -10.20
CA VAL A 7 8.56 -12.06 -9.64
C VAL A 7 9.64 -10.96 -9.68
N ALA A 8 9.40 -9.82 -10.35
CA ALA A 8 10.45 -8.82 -10.60
C ALA A 8 10.76 -7.87 -9.43
N LEU A 9 9.97 -7.86 -8.35
CA LEU A 9 10.28 -7.10 -7.12
C LEU A 9 11.01 -7.94 -6.05
N LEU A 10 11.30 -9.21 -6.34
CA LEU A 10 11.99 -10.14 -5.43
C LEU A 10 13.46 -10.43 -5.83
N LEU A 11 13.96 -9.87 -6.94
CA LEU A 11 15.26 -10.26 -7.52
C LEU A 11 16.32 -9.15 -7.64
N ILE A 12 16.02 -7.89 -7.25
CA ILE A 12 17.03 -6.81 -7.28
C ILE A 12 17.93 -6.80 -6.03
N GLY A 13 17.65 -7.63 -5.02
CA GLY A 13 18.45 -7.73 -3.79
C GLY A 13 19.68 -8.65 -3.85
N LEU A 14 20.05 -9.20 -5.02
CA LEU A 14 21.01 -10.31 -5.11
C LEU A 14 22.43 -9.97 -5.56
N MET A 15 22.77 -8.70 -5.84
CA MET A 15 24.15 -8.36 -6.18
C MET A 15 24.66 -7.17 -5.35
N GLY A 16 25.44 -7.50 -4.32
CA GLY A 16 26.24 -6.55 -3.54
C GLY A 16 25.87 -6.44 -2.06
N GLN A 17 25.93 -7.52 -1.29
CA GLN A 17 25.82 -7.45 0.18
C GLN A 17 27.18 -7.68 0.84
N GLY A 18 27.94 -6.59 0.99
CA GLY A 18 29.03 -6.47 1.95
C GLY A 18 28.54 -5.68 3.17
N ALA A 19 28.93 -6.14 4.36
CA ALA A 19 28.47 -5.70 5.70
C ALA A 19 27.03 -6.12 6.06
N GLY A 20 26.84 -6.62 7.30
CA GLY A 20 25.61 -7.25 7.78
C GLY A 20 24.36 -6.45 7.43
N SER A 21 23.60 -6.94 6.46
CA SER A 21 22.53 -6.16 5.85
C SER A 21 21.39 -5.93 6.86
N PRO A 22 20.73 -4.77 6.80
CA PRO A 22 19.46 -4.50 7.48
C PRO A 22 18.46 -5.69 7.47
N ASP A 23 18.49 -6.47 6.38
CA ASP A 23 17.67 -7.66 6.17
C ASP A 23 17.88 -8.74 7.24
N ASP A 24 19.10 -8.96 7.70
CA ASP A 24 19.39 -10.06 8.64
C ASP A 24 18.84 -9.79 10.04
N ARG A 25 18.80 -8.52 10.46
CA ARG A 25 18.16 -8.11 11.72
C ARG A 25 16.64 -8.21 11.63
N ALA A 26 16.05 -7.70 10.57
CA ALA A 26 14.61 -7.81 10.32
C ALA A 26 14.16 -9.29 10.27
N ARG A 27 14.98 -10.16 9.68
CA ARG A 27 14.75 -11.62 9.65
C ARG A 27 14.78 -12.26 11.04
N LEU A 28 15.78 -11.95 11.87
CA LEU A 28 15.85 -12.50 13.24
C LEU A 28 14.64 -12.08 14.09
N ARG A 29 14.20 -10.83 13.93
CA ARG A 29 12.99 -10.33 14.59
C ARG A 29 11.72 -11.03 14.07
N SER A 30 11.60 -11.22 12.76
CA SER A 30 10.49 -11.99 12.19
C SER A 30 10.46 -13.43 12.74
N LEU A 31 11.62 -14.08 12.86
CA LEU A 31 11.75 -15.41 13.44
C LEU A 31 11.36 -15.42 14.93
N ALA A 32 11.86 -14.47 15.73
CA ALA A 32 11.49 -14.32 17.13
C ALA A 32 9.98 -14.07 17.31
N TRP A 33 9.34 -13.32 16.42
CA TRP A 33 7.88 -13.12 16.45
C TRP A 33 7.11 -14.41 16.17
N ARG A 34 7.57 -15.23 15.22
CA ARG A 34 6.88 -16.47 14.81
C ARG A 34 7.15 -17.67 15.71
N ALA A 35 8.29 -17.69 16.41
CA ALA A 35 8.72 -18.85 17.18
C ALA A 35 7.91 -19.04 18.46
N ASP A 36 7.32 -20.21 18.68
CA ASP A 36 6.71 -20.54 19.97
C ASP A 36 7.74 -20.56 21.11
N ARG A 37 8.99 -20.92 20.78
CA ARG A 37 10.11 -20.97 21.72
C ARG A 37 11.41 -20.50 21.09
N VAL A 38 12.23 -19.79 21.86
CA VAL A 38 13.60 -19.42 21.45
C VAL A 38 14.57 -19.93 22.49
N VAL A 39 15.53 -20.74 22.07
CA VAL A 39 16.44 -21.45 22.98
C VAL A 39 17.89 -21.28 22.56
N LEU A 40 18.76 -21.15 23.55
CA LEU A 40 20.18 -21.37 23.43
C LEU A 40 20.47 -22.83 23.76
N VAL A 41 21.18 -23.52 22.88
CA VAL A 41 21.46 -24.96 22.98
C VAL A 41 22.90 -25.25 22.63
N SER A 42 23.37 -26.40 23.09
CA SER A 42 24.57 -27.05 22.58
C SER A 42 24.18 -28.21 21.68
N VAL A 43 24.83 -28.32 20.52
CA VAL A 43 24.62 -29.37 19.53
C VAL A 43 25.88 -30.25 19.50
N PRO A 44 25.95 -31.30 20.33
CA PRO A 44 27.13 -32.16 20.41
C PRO A 44 27.32 -32.96 19.11
N GLU A 45 26.23 -33.34 18.45
CA GLU A 45 26.22 -34.04 17.16
C GLU A 45 25.15 -33.42 16.25
N PRO A 46 25.52 -32.80 15.11
CA PRO A 46 24.57 -32.23 14.16
C PRO A 46 23.64 -33.31 13.61
N GLY A 47 22.32 -33.04 13.58
CA GLY A 47 21.32 -33.97 13.04
C GLY A 47 20.88 -35.07 14.02
N ALA A 48 21.44 -35.12 15.23
CA ALA A 48 20.83 -35.88 16.32
C ALA A 48 19.42 -35.30 16.55
N GLY A 49 18.37 -36.12 16.60
CA GLY A 49 16.98 -35.67 16.84
C GLY A 49 16.74 -34.97 18.19
N SER A 50 17.80 -34.57 18.89
CA SER A 50 17.77 -33.83 20.14
C SER A 50 18.98 -32.91 20.29
N VAL A 51 18.80 -31.78 20.97
CA VAL A 51 19.87 -30.85 21.37
C VAL A 51 19.86 -30.63 22.88
N THR A 52 20.98 -30.19 23.46
CA THR A 52 21.06 -29.94 24.91
C THR A 52 20.73 -28.49 25.20
N LEU A 53 19.67 -28.24 25.97
CA LEU A 53 19.26 -26.90 26.37
C LEU A 53 20.33 -26.26 27.26
N MET A 54 20.80 -25.07 26.88
CA MET A 54 21.61 -24.22 27.73
C MET A 54 20.75 -23.19 28.46
N GLU A 55 19.85 -22.54 27.72
CA GLU A 55 18.97 -21.49 28.25
C GLU A 55 17.71 -21.38 27.41
N SER A 56 16.57 -21.14 28.06
CA SER A 56 15.33 -20.76 27.37
C SER A 56 15.22 -19.24 27.36
N LEU A 57 15.43 -18.62 26.20
CA LEU A 57 15.32 -17.16 26.04
C LEU A 57 13.85 -16.72 25.96
N TRP A 58 12.99 -17.59 25.42
CA TRP A 58 11.56 -17.33 25.26
C TRP A 58 10.74 -18.62 25.22
N GLY A 59 9.46 -18.55 25.60
CA GLY A 59 8.52 -19.67 25.59
C GLY A 59 8.52 -20.46 26.91
N MET A 60 8.20 -21.76 26.84
CA MET A 60 8.15 -22.59 28.05
C MET A 60 9.52 -22.70 28.72
N PRO A 61 9.61 -22.49 30.05
CA PRO A 61 10.87 -22.61 30.77
C PRO A 61 11.37 -24.05 30.70
N GLY A 62 12.68 -24.22 30.56
CA GLY A 62 13.35 -25.51 30.63
C GLY A 62 14.58 -25.42 31.53
N ARG A 63 14.97 -26.54 32.14
CA ARG A 63 16.18 -26.59 32.96
C ARG A 63 17.40 -26.76 32.04
N PRO A 64 18.48 -26.00 32.25
CA PRO A 64 19.75 -26.24 31.57
C PRO A 64 20.17 -27.71 31.71
N GLY A 65 20.70 -28.30 30.64
CA GLY A 65 21.05 -29.72 30.55
C GLY A 65 19.92 -30.63 30.04
N ASN A 66 18.66 -30.17 30.04
CA ASN A 66 17.56 -30.97 29.48
C ASN A 66 17.71 -31.12 27.96
N LYS A 67 17.27 -32.26 27.42
CA LYS A 67 17.17 -32.45 25.97
C LYS A 67 15.95 -31.72 25.40
N VAL A 68 16.13 -31.04 24.28
CA VAL A 68 15.04 -30.53 23.43
C VAL A 68 14.94 -31.46 22.25
N LEU A 69 13.81 -32.17 22.12
CA LEU A 69 13.55 -33.07 21.00
C LEU A 69 13.15 -32.25 19.76
N LEU A 70 13.78 -32.57 18.63
CA LEU A 70 13.57 -31.89 17.36
C LEU A 70 13.01 -32.86 16.32
N ASN A 71 12.00 -32.41 15.57
CA ASN A 71 11.37 -33.17 14.51
C ASN A 71 12.28 -33.30 13.28
N GLY A 72 12.91 -34.47 13.15
CA GLY A 72 13.58 -34.93 11.93
C GLY A 72 14.81 -34.10 11.50
N PRO A 73 15.73 -34.68 10.71
CA PRO A 73 16.92 -33.98 10.22
C PRO A 73 16.66 -33.06 9.00
N GLY A 74 15.42 -32.97 8.50
CA GLY A 74 15.10 -32.47 7.16
C GLY A 74 15.43 -31.00 6.88
N ASP A 75 15.29 -30.11 7.87
CA ASP A 75 15.43 -28.66 7.65
C ASP A 75 16.50 -27.98 8.54
N TRP A 76 17.13 -28.73 9.46
CA TRP A 76 18.11 -28.19 10.41
C TRP A 76 19.36 -29.08 10.57
N SER A 77 19.92 -29.61 9.48
CA SER A 77 21.31 -30.07 9.55
C SER A 77 22.21 -28.82 9.65
N LEU A 78 22.82 -28.56 10.80
CA LEU A 78 23.85 -27.51 10.94
C LEU A 78 25.10 -27.97 10.16
N PRO A 79 25.30 -27.53 8.91
CA PRO A 79 26.31 -28.08 8.02
C PRO A 79 27.73 -27.66 8.44
N GLY A 80 28.73 -28.51 8.17
CA GLY A 80 30.15 -28.10 8.16
C GLY A 80 30.94 -28.21 9.47
N ALA A 81 30.41 -28.82 10.54
CA ALA A 81 31.13 -29.05 11.79
C ALA A 81 30.70 -30.35 12.49
N SER A 82 31.59 -30.97 13.27
CA SER A 82 31.27 -32.14 14.09
C SER A 82 30.43 -31.81 15.32
N SER A 83 30.46 -30.55 15.78
CA SER A 83 29.67 -30.05 16.90
C SER A 83 29.50 -28.54 16.82
N TRP A 84 28.45 -28.04 17.47
CA TRP A 84 28.22 -26.60 17.68
C TRP A 84 28.01 -26.36 19.17
N PRO A 85 29.03 -25.85 19.89
CA PRO A 85 28.93 -25.65 21.33
C PRO A 85 27.84 -24.64 21.70
N MET A 86 27.55 -23.68 20.82
CA MET A 86 26.51 -22.69 20.99
C MET A 86 25.67 -22.56 19.72
N ALA A 87 24.37 -22.81 19.85
CA ALA A 87 23.39 -22.57 18.82
C ALA A 87 22.14 -21.90 19.39
N LEU A 88 21.57 -21.00 18.63
CA LEU A 88 20.34 -20.29 18.89
C LEU A 88 19.30 -20.86 17.94
N LEU A 89 18.23 -21.44 18.48
CA LEU A 89 17.16 -22.03 17.69
C LEU A 89 15.84 -21.29 17.93
N PHE A 90 15.13 -21.06 16.82
CA PHE A 90 13.79 -20.50 16.77
C PHE A 90 12.83 -21.64 16.45
N LEU A 91 12.05 -22.06 17.44
CA LEU A 91 11.27 -23.29 17.39
C LEU A 91 9.78 -22.99 17.27
N GLN A 92 9.09 -23.81 16.49
CA GLN A 92 7.64 -23.88 16.41
C GLN A 92 7.18 -25.21 17.03
N ALA A 93 6.11 -25.15 17.83
CA ALA A 93 5.50 -26.35 18.37
C ALA A 93 4.92 -27.18 17.22
N GLY A 94 5.10 -28.50 17.27
CA GLY A 94 4.35 -29.43 16.43
C GLY A 94 2.85 -29.42 16.78
N ASP A 95 2.08 -30.19 16.01
CA ASP A 95 0.63 -30.37 16.23
C ASP A 95 0.33 -30.80 17.69
N PRO A 96 -0.31 -29.92 18.50
CA PRO A 96 -0.50 -30.17 19.93
C PRO A 96 -1.49 -31.31 20.21
N ASP A 97 -2.29 -31.73 19.22
CA ASP A 97 -3.29 -32.78 19.37
C ASP A 97 -2.69 -34.19 19.39
N LYS A 98 -1.35 -34.32 19.30
CA LYS A 98 -0.70 -35.63 19.14
C LYS A 98 0.15 -36.10 20.32
N GLU A 99 0.64 -35.27 21.24
CA GLU A 99 1.50 -35.73 22.36
C GLU A 99 1.73 -34.69 23.48
N LYS A 100 2.09 -35.17 24.70
CA LYS A 100 2.34 -34.35 25.92
C LYS A 100 3.58 -33.43 25.85
N ASP A 101 4.52 -33.72 24.96
CA ASP A 101 5.67 -32.88 24.63
C ASP A 101 5.72 -32.79 23.10
N PRO A 102 5.18 -31.72 22.47
CA PRO A 102 5.15 -31.64 21.03
C PRO A 102 6.60 -31.61 20.53
N PRO A 103 7.00 -32.49 19.61
CA PRO A 103 8.34 -32.42 19.07
C PRO A 103 8.49 -31.07 18.34
N TRP A 104 9.58 -30.37 18.65
CA TRP A 104 9.78 -29.01 18.18
C TRP A 104 10.34 -29.04 16.77
N SER A 105 9.87 -28.14 15.91
CA SER A 105 10.45 -27.96 14.58
C SER A 105 11.22 -26.66 14.56
N VAL A 106 12.44 -26.67 14.02
CA VAL A 106 13.19 -25.44 13.79
C VAL A 106 12.50 -24.69 12.65
N LEU A 107 12.16 -23.41 12.86
CA LEU A 107 11.57 -22.59 11.81
C LEU A 107 12.52 -22.52 10.59
N PRO A 108 12.00 -22.41 9.35
CA PRO A 108 12.84 -22.22 8.17
C PRO A 108 13.79 -21.02 8.33
N GLY A 109 15.09 -21.26 8.21
CA GLY A 109 16.12 -20.26 8.45
C GLY A 109 16.30 -19.84 9.93
N GLY A 110 15.66 -20.55 10.85
CA GLY A 110 15.51 -20.28 12.28
C GLY A 110 16.64 -20.82 13.16
N TRP A 111 17.88 -20.81 12.69
CA TRP A 111 19.03 -21.18 13.52
C TRP A 111 20.20 -20.22 13.32
N ARG A 112 20.98 -19.98 14.37
CA ARG A 112 22.30 -19.32 14.31
C ARG A 112 23.25 -20.13 15.19
N ALA A 113 24.51 -20.25 14.81
CA ALA A 113 25.46 -21.04 15.59
C ALA A 113 26.83 -20.37 15.65
N SER A 114 27.60 -20.73 16.66
CA SER A 114 28.98 -20.27 16.85
C SER A 114 29.83 -21.42 17.39
N GLN A 115 31.04 -21.55 16.86
CA GLN A 115 32.02 -22.56 17.30
C GLN A 115 32.95 -22.02 18.39
N ASP A 116 33.28 -20.74 18.32
CA ASP A 116 34.30 -20.07 19.10
C ASP A 116 33.74 -18.89 19.93
N GLY A 117 32.45 -18.56 19.76
CA GLY A 117 31.82 -17.38 20.36
C GLY A 117 32.10 -16.08 19.61
N GLU A 118 32.92 -16.12 18.55
CA GLU A 118 33.30 -14.94 17.79
C GLU A 118 32.52 -14.87 16.47
N ALA A 119 32.61 -15.91 15.64
CA ALA A 119 31.92 -15.96 14.36
C ALA A 119 30.48 -16.48 14.52
N VAL A 120 29.53 -15.81 13.89
CA VAL A 120 28.13 -16.23 13.83
C VAL A 120 27.83 -16.81 12.45
N TYR A 121 27.44 -18.08 12.43
CA TYR A 121 27.01 -18.79 11.24
C TYR A 121 25.49 -18.78 11.15
N GLY A 122 24.99 -18.69 9.93
CA GLY A 122 23.57 -18.76 9.64
C GLY A 122 23.26 -19.60 8.39
N PRO A 123 21.98 -19.86 8.17
CA PRO A 123 21.50 -20.63 7.01
C PRO A 123 21.85 -19.89 5.72
N ASN A 124 22.28 -20.66 4.72
CA ASN A 124 22.47 -20.20 3.36
C ASN A 124 21.13 -20.31 2.61
N PRO A 125 20.56 -19.19 2.11
CA PRO A 125 19.30 -19.22 1.36
C PRO A 125 19.36 -20.11 0.10
N ALA A 126 20.53 -20.29 -0.49
CA ALA A 126 20.75 -21.13 -1.66
C ALA A 126 20.97 -22.62 -1.32
N GLY A 127 20.93 -22.99 -0.03
CA GLY A 127 21.34 -24.31 0.46
C GLY A 127 22.86 -24.49 0.55
N GLY A 128 23.31 -25.58 1.17
CA GLY A 128 24.73 -25.93 1.30
C GLY A 128 25.43 -25.39 2.56
N VAL A 129 26.70 -24.98 2.42
CA VAL A 129 27.58 -24.56 3.53
C VAL A 129 27.01 -23.31 4.23
N PRO A 130 27.08 -23.21 5.58
CA PRO A 130 26.63 -22.02 6.30
C PRO A 130 27.31 -20.76 5.80
N ARG A 131 26.54 -19.67 5.77
CA ARG A 131 27.13 -18.35 5.55
C ARG A 131 27.62 -17.78 6.88
N ILE A 132 28.80 -17.18 6.88
CA ILE A 132 29.25 -16.33 7.98
C ILE A 132 28.47 -15.02 7.91
N LEU A 133 27.78 -14.67 8.98
CA LEU A 133 27.11 -13.39 9.10
C LEU A 133 28.17 -12.36 9.51
N ALA A 134 28.53 -11.47 8.57
CA ALA A 134 29.53 -10.40 8.66
C ALA A 134 30.32 -10.31 10.01
N PRO A 135 31.61 -10.71 10.05
CA PRO A 135 32.42 -10.84 11.28
C PRO A 135 32.50 -9.57 12.15
N GLU A 136 32.42 -8.39 11.54
CA GLU A 136 32.57 -7.10 12.22
C GLU A 136 31.26 -6.58 12.86
N ALA A 137 30.10 -7.12 12.46
CA ALA A 137 28.80 -6.51 12.77
C ALA A 137 28.03 -7.18 13.93
N LEU A 138 28.29 -8.46 14.24
CA LEU A 138 27.57 -9.23 15.27
C LEU A 138 28.44 -10.31 15.92
N ARG A 139 29.11 -9.99 17.04
CA ARG A 139 29.62 -11.01 17.97
C ARG A 139 28.48 -11.81 18.59
N TRP A 140 28.70 -13.07 18.94
CA TRP A 140 27.68 -13.96 19.52
C TRP A 140 26.97 -13.34 20.74
N ASP A 141 27.73 -12.83 21.70
CA ASP A 141 27.17 -12.20 22.89
C ASP A 141 26.32 -10.97 22.58
N SER A 142 26.73 -10.20 21.58
CA SER A 142 25.98 -9.03 21.12
C SER A 142 24.66 -9.45 20.45
N LEU A 143 24.68 -10.52 19.66
CA LEU A 143 23.47 -11.11 19.07
C LEU A 143 22.50 -11.57 20.17
N VAL A 144 22.97 -12.40 21.11
CA VAL A 144 22.13 -12.97 22.17
C VAL A 144 21.58 -11.87 23.08
N ARG A 145 22.41 -10.90 23.48
CA ARG A 145 21.98 -9.77 24.33
C ARG A 145 20.92 -8.91 23.65
N ARG A 146 21.12 -8.58 22.37
CA ARG A 146 20.12 -7.83 21.58
C ARG A 146 18.83 -8.62 21.45
N LEU A 147 18.92 -9.92 21.15
CA LEU A 147 17.75 -10.78 21.06
C LEU A 147 16.98 -10.86 22.37
N ARG A 148 17.66 -10.95 23.53
CA ARG A 148 16.99 -10.88 24.84
C ARG A 148 16.23 -9.57 25.02
N ALA A 149 16.85 -8.44 24.71
CA ALA A 149 16.18 -7.13 24.78
C ALA A 149 14.97 -7.07 23.85
N ASP A 150 15.14 -7.57 22.62
CA ASP A 150 14.10 -7.69 21.61
C ASP A 150 12.92 -8.57 22.11
N LEU A 151 13.18 -9.75 22.67
CA LEU A 151 12.16 -10.65 23.20
C LEU A 151 11.38 -10.05 24.39
N VAL A 152 12.02 -9.25 25.23
CA VAL A 152 11.35 -8.51 26.32
C VAL A 152 10.30 -7.54 25.73
N THR A 153 10.59 -6.88 24.61
CA THR A 153 9.62 -5.99 23.95
C THR A 153 8.43 -6.74 23.35
N LEU A 154 8.62 -7.97 22.85
CA LEU A 154 7.55 -8.79 22.28
C LEU A 154 6.64 -9.44 23.31
N GLY A 155 7.10 -9.63 24.53
CA GLY A 155 6.35 -10.37 25.54
C GLY A 155 4.96 -9.80 25.82
N PRO A 156 4.82 -8.50 26.10
CA PRO A 156 3.51 -7.87 26.27
C PRO A 156 2.61 -8.03 25.06
N LEU A 157 3.15 -7.93 23.84
CA LEU A 157 2.38 -8.10 22.61
C LEU A 157 1.77 -9.50 22.53
N ARG A 158 2.57 -10.55 22.77
CA ARG A 158 2.06 -11.93 22.74
C ARG A 158 1.04 -12.21 23.83
N VAL A 159 1.19 -11.62 25.01
CA VAL A 159 0.17 -11.69 26.06
C VAL A 159 -1.13 -11.09 25.56
N ALA A 160 -1.07 -9.92 24.90
CA ALA A 160 -2.24 -9.30 24.29
C ALA A 160 -2.91 -10.24 23.26
N PHE A 161 -2.16 -10.87 22.36
CA PHE A 161 -2.72 -11.82 21.39
C PHE A 161 -3.40 -13.05 22.00
N LYS A 162 -3.06 -13.42 23.24
CA LYS A 162 -3.72 -14.52 23.96
C LYS A 162 -5.01 -14.10 24.67
N LEU A 163 -5.26 -12.80 24.80
CA LEU A 163 -6.52 -12.32 25.35
C LEU A 163 -7.68 -12.66 24.39
N PRO A 164 -8.88 -12.97 24.91
CA PRO A 164 -10.08 -13.09 24.09
C PRO A 164 -10.30 -11.84 23.24
N ALA A 165 -10.97 -12.00 22.09
CA ALA A 165 -11.33 -10.86 21.26
C ALA A 165 -12.23 -9.89 22.03
N GLY A 166 -11.84 -8.62 22.12
CA GLY A 166 -12.56 -7.62 22.89
C GLY A 166 -11.70 -6.40 23.24
N ALA A 167 -12.27 -5.51 24.06
CA ALA A 167 -11.68 -4.21 24.39
C ALA A 167 -10.29 -4.33 25.03
N ASP A 168 -10.10 -5.24 26.00
CA ASP A 168 -8.83 -5.39 26.72
C ASP A 168 -7.69 -5.81 25.78
N ARG A 169 -7.97 -6.72 24.85
CA ARG A 169 -7.01 -7.12 23.82
C ARG A 169 -6.65 -5.94 22.94
N ASP A 170 -7.67 -5.27 22.42
CA ASP A 170 -7.50 -4.18 21.47
C ASP A 170 -6.74 -3.01 22.11
N GLU A 171 -7.02 -2.69 23.38
CA GLU A 171 -6.29 -1.68 24.15
C GLU A 171 -4.83 -2.04 24.37
N ALA A 172 -4.53 -3.30 24.76
CA ALA A 172 -3.16 -3.76 24.94
C ALA A 172 -2.36 -3.75 23.63
N LEU A 173 -2.99 -4.11 22.50
CA LEU A 173 -2.38 -4.04 21.17
C LEU A 173 -2.10 -2.59 20.74
N VAL A 174 -3.07 -1.68 20.93
CA VAL A 174 -2.89 -0.25 20.64
C VAL A 174 -1.79 0.35 21.50
N GLU A 175 -1.76 0.04 22.80
CA GLU A 175 -0.74 0.53 23.71
C GLU A 175 0.65 0.07 23.26
N TRP A 176 0.78 -1.21 22.92
CA TRP A 176 2.05 -1.74 22.42
C TRP A 176 2.49 -1.04 21.14
N LEU A 177 1.59 -0.89 20.15
CA LEU A 177 1.90 -0.18 18.90
C LEU A 177 2.28 1.27 19.17
N SER A 178 1.56 1.99 20.05
CA SER A 178 1.82 3.40 20.36
C SER A 178 3.20 3.62 20.97
N ARG A 179 3.62 2.73 21.88
CA ARG A 179 4.96 2.79 22.49
C ARG A 179 6.09 2.55 21.48
N HIS A 180 5.80 1.82 20.41
CA HIS A 180 6.77 1.47 19.38
C HIS A 180 6.52 2.20 18.04
N ALA A 181 5.63 3.20 18.02
CA ALA A 181 5.20 3.89 16.80
C ALA A 181 6.31 4.70 16.13
N ARG A 182 7.23 5.30 16.90
CA ARG A 182 8.43 5.94 16.34
C ARG A 182 9.41 4.96 15.71
N GLY A 183 9.34 3.69 16.13
CA GLY A 183 10.02 2.62 15.41
C GLY A 183 9.41 2.44 14.02
N LEU A 184 8.08 2.66 13.86
CA LEU A 184 7.33 2.30 12.65
C LEU A 184 7.83 3.05 11.39
N GLU A 185 8.50 4.18 11.58
CA GLU A 185 9.13 5.00 10.54
C GLU A 185 10.44 4.39 9.98
N HIS A 186 11.10 3.50 10.73
CA HIS A 186 12.37 2.88 10.34
C HIS A 186 12.22 1.35 10.28
N PRO A 187 12.23 0.74 9.07
CA PRO A 187 12.06 -0.71 8.87
C PRO A 187 13.01 -1.57 9.70
N GLU A 188 14.21 -1.05 9.97
CA GLU A 188 15.26 -1.73 10.74
C GLU A 188 15.05 -1.69 12.26
N SER A 189 14.20 -0.78 12.74
CA SER A 189 13.95 -0.55 14.17
C SER A 189 12.74 -1.32 14.70
N LEU A 190 12.02 -2.01 13.81
CA LEU A 190 10.72 -2.60 14.08
C LEU A 190 10.68 -4.10 14.10
N TRP A 191 9.50 -4.57 14.49
CA TRP A 191 8.93 -5.87 14.23
C TRP A 191 7.87 -5.78 13.12
N PRO A 192 8.20 -5.64 11.82
CA PRO A 192 7.20 -5.38 10.78
C PRO A 192 6.08 -6.44 10.75
N ALA A 193 6.45 -7.71 10.94
CA ALA A 193 5.50 -8.81 11.01
C ALA A 193 4.59 -8.75 12.25
N ALA A 194 5.14 -8.36 13.41
CA ALA A 194 4.38 -8.27 14.65
C ALA A 194 3.43 -7.06 14.65
N ALA A 195 3.93 -5.91 14.18
CA ALA A 195 3.12 -4.70 14.00
C ALA A 195 2.01 -4.92 12.97
N THR A 196 2.32 -5.56 11.83
CA THR A 196 1.31 -5.94 10.83
C THR A 196 0.25 -6.86 11.45
N SER A 197 0.67 -7.90 12.17
CA SER A 197 -0.27 -8.81 12.83
C SER A 197 -1.17 -8.07 13.83
N ALA A 198 -0.62 -7.10 14.58
CA ALA A 198 -1.37 -6.34 15.56
C ALA A 198 -2.37 -5.40 14.87
N LEU A 199 -1.95 -4.68 13.84
CA LEU A 199 -2.83 -3.86 13.01
C LEU A 199 -3.96 -4.69 12.39
N ASP A 200 -3.65 -5.86 11.81
CA ASP A 200 -4.65 -6.73 11.19
C ASP A 200 -5.73 -7.16 12.21
N VAL A 201 -5.35 -7.49 13.44
CA VAL A 201 -6.32 -7.79 14.52
C VAL A 201 -7.17 -6.56 14.87
N LEU A 202 -6.56 -5.38 14.98
CA LEU A 202 -7.29 -4.15 15.31
C LEU A 202 -8.24 -3.71 14.19
N TYR A 203 -7.86 -3.88 12.93
CA TYR A 203 -8.72 -3.62 11.77
C TYR A 203 -9.85 -4.63 11.62
N ALA A 204 -9.64 -5.86 12.08
CA ALA A 204 -10.67 -6.89 12.16
C ALA A 204 -11.62 -6.73 13.37
N SER A 205 -11.30 -5.85 14.31
CA SER A 205 -12.19 -5.53 15.44
C SER A 205 -13.52 -4.99 14.92
N SER A 206 -14.63 -5.34 15.58
CA SER A 206 -15.95 -4.80 15.23
C SER A 206 -16.18 -3.37 15.77
N GLN A 207 -15.24 -2.85 16.56
CA GLN A 207 -15.35 -1.54 17.19
C GLN A 207 -14.72 -0.46 16.29
N PRO A 208 -15.50 0.53 15.80
CA PRO A 208 -14.96 1.60 14.94
C PRO A 208 -13.85 2.42 15.60
N GLY A 209 -13.94 2.64 16.92
CA GLY A 209 -12.92 3.37 17.66
C GLY A 209 -11.56 2.65 17.69
N THR A 210 -11.57 1.32 17.74
CA THR A 210 -10.35 0.50 17.67
C THR A 210 -9.74 0.58 16.28
N ALA A 211 -10.53 0.35 15.23
CA ALA A 211 -10.07 0.45 13.85
C ALA A 211 -9.54 1.87 13.53
N TRP A 212 -10.13 2.92 14.13
CA TRP A 212 -9.65 4.30 14.01
C TRP A 212 -8.29 4.52 14.65
N LYS A 213 -8.07 3.98 15.86
CA LYS A 213 -6.75 4.04 16.52
C LYS A 213 -5.69 3.33 15.68
N ALA A 214 -6.00 2.17 15.11
CA ALA A 214 -5.10 1.45 14.22
C ALA A 214 -4.76 2.27 12.96
N ALA A 215 -5.77 2.84 12.32
CA ALA A 215 -5.60 3.71 11.16
C ALA A 215 -4.70 4.91 11.42
N ARG A 216 -4.89 5.55 12.58
CA ARG A 216 -4.08 6.67 12.97
C ARG A 216 -2.61 6.26 13.17
N LEU A 217 -2.36 5.16 13.88
CA LEU A 217 -1.01 4.65 14.12
C LEU A 217 -0.31 4.23 12.81
N GLU A 218 -1.01 3.58 11.89
CA GLU A 218 -0.48 3.22 10.57
C GLU A 218 -0.17 4.48 9.74
N GLY A 219 -1.09 5.44 9.69
CA GLY A 219 -0.89 6.66 8.91
C GLY A 219 0.19 7.60 9.47
N GLU A 220 0.34 7.68 10.80
CA GLU A 220 1.43 8.42 11.46
C GLU A 220 2.80 7.83 11.12
N SER A 221 2.87 6.49 11.02
CA SER A 221 4.13 5.79 10.82
C SER A 221 4.54 5.57 9.36
N SER A 222 3.58 5.62 8.44
CA SER A 222 3.85 5.51 7.01
C SER A 222 3.05 6.57 6.24
N PRO A 223 3.52 7.83 6.24
CA PRO A 223 2.88 8.91 5.49
C PRO A 223 2.80 8.54 4.00
N GLY A 224 1.59 8.36 3.48
CA GLY A 224 1.34 7.96 2.09
C GLY A 224 1.07 6.48 1.86
N ALA A 225 1.11 5.64 2.91
CA ALA A 225 0.61 4.28 2.80
C ALA A 225 -0.88 4.29 2.42
N VAL A 226 -1.27 3.40 1.50
CA VAL A 226 -2.67 3.19 1.17
C VAL A 226 -3.33 2.59 2.40
N TYR A 227 -4.26 3.36 2.96
CA TYR A 227 -5.07 2.98 4.10
C TYR A 227 -5.63 1.55 3.98
N ARG A 228 -5.36 0.70 4.99
CA ARG A 228 -5.97 -0.63 5.07
C ARG A 228 -7.43 -0.54 5.49
N LYS A 229 -8.28 -1.25 4.75
CA LYS A 229 -9.72 -1.28 4.99
C LYS A 229 -10.03 -2.00 6.31
N GLY A 230 -10.91 -1.41 7.13
CA GLY A 230 -11.50 -2.07 8.30
C GLY A 230 -13.00 -2.25 8.11
N ALA A 231 -13.50 -3.49 8.26
CA ALA A 231 -14.93 -3.81 8.12
C ALA A 231 -15.80 -3.01 9.12
N ALA A 232 -15.25 -2.66 10.28
CA ALA A 232 -15.92 -1.82 11.28
C ALA A 232 -16.41 -0.48 10.71
N PHE A 233 -15.65 0.11 9.78
CA PHE A 233 -16.00 1.40 9.20
C PHE A 233 -17.17 1.32 8.23
N ALA A 234 -17.40 0.19 7.58
CA ALA A 234 -18.51 0.00 6.65
C ALA A 234 -19.89 -0.11 7.35
N SER A 235 -19.92 -0.16 8.69
CA SER A 235 -21.16 -0.12 9.48
C SER A 235 -21.71 1.31 9.63
N ALA A 236 -23.01 1.46 9.92
CA ALA A 236 -23.61 2.76 10.20
C ALA A 236 -22.91 3.49 11.37
N GLY A 237 -22.57 2.76 12.44
CA GLY A 237 -21.79 3.30 13.56
C GLY A 237 -20.36 3.69 13.17
N GLY A 238 -19.74 2.95 12.27
CA GLY A 238 -18.41 3.25 11.73
C GLY A 238 -18.37 4.51 10.89
N ILE A 239 -19.31 4.66 9.96
CA ILE A 239 -19.45 5.87 9.15
C ILE A 239 -19.78 7.07 10.03
N SER A 240 -20.69 6.91 11.00
CA SER A 240 -20.99 7.98 11.96
C SER A 240 -19.73 8.42 12.72
N HIS A 241 -18.92 7.45 13.19
CA HIS A 241 -17.66 7.75 13.86
C HIS A 241 -16.70 8.57 12.97
N LEU A 242 -16.56 8.19 11.70
CA LEU A 242 -15.69 8.90 10.75
C LEU A 242 -16.20 10.32 10.47
N LEU A 243 -17.51 10.51 10.34
CA LEU A 243 -18.12 11.83 10.20
C LEU A 243 -17.94 12.66 11.47
N ASP A 244 -18.02 12.08 12.66
CA ASP A 244 -17.73 12.78 13.92
C ASP A 244 -16.27 13.25 13.96
N ARG A 245 -15.32 12.44 13.45
CA ARG A 245 -13.91 12.83 13.31
C ARG A 245 -13.71 13.96 12.32
N LEU A 246 -14.35 13.88 11.15
CA LEU A 246 -14.28 14.92 10.12
C LEU A 246 -14.82 16.27 10.64
N GLY A 247 -15.89 16.23 11.44
CA GLY A 247 -16.57 17.41 11.96
C GLY A 247 -15.98 17.95 13.25
N SER A 248 -15.05 17.22 13.88
CA SER A 248 -14.48 17.61 15.17
C SER A 248 -13.57 18.84 15.02
N PRO A 249 -13.78 19.90 15.82
CA PRO A 249 -12.88 21.06 15.83
C PRO A 249 -11.49 20.70 16.39
N ALA A 250 -11.37 19.61 17.15
CA ALA A 250 -10.11 19.15 17.72
C ALA A 250 -9.28 18.29 16.75
N ALA A 251 -9.89 17.78 15.67
CA ALA A 251 -9.19 16.93 14.70
C ALA A 251 -8.19 17.74 13.87
N ILE A 252 -6.93 17.32 13.88
CA ILE A 252 -5.86 17.93 13.09
C ILE A 252 -6.05 17.65 11.58
N PRO A 253 -5.44 18.46 10.68
CA PRO A 253 -5.52 18.27 9.22
C PRO A 253 -5.32 16.83 8.74
N PHE A 254 -4.29 16.16 9.26
CA PHE A 254 -3.95 14.78 8.93
C PHE A 254 -5.09 13.80 9.29
N GLU A 255 -5.66 13.91 10.49
CA GLU A 255 -6.77 13.05 10.93
C GLU A 255 -8.01 13.24 10.06
N ARG A 256 -8.28 14.46 9.58
CA ARG A 256 -9.43 14.71 8.68
C ARG A 256 -9.23 14.09 7.30
N VAL A 257 -8.03 14.18 6.73
CA VAL A 257 -7.68 13.48 5.47
C VAL A 257 -7.81 11.97 5.64
N LEU A 258 -7.28 11.44 6.74
CA LEU A 258 -7.40 10.01 7.05
C LEU A 258 -8.86 9.57 7.23
N ALA A 259 -9.69 10.39 7.88
CA ALA A 259 -11.13 10.12 8.02
C ALA A 259 -11.84 10.07 6.66
N LEU A 260 -11.51 10.98 5.74
CA LEU A 260 -12.06 10.99 4.37
C LEU A 260 -11.63 9.76 3.57
N GLN A 261 -10.35 9.35 3.69
CA GLN A 261 -9.86 8.13 3.06
C GLN A 261 -10.59 6.88 3.58
N ALA A 262 -10.70 6.74 4.90
CA ALA A 262 -11.44 5.65 5.53
C ALA A 262 -12.93 5.66 5.13
N LEU A 263 -13.54 6.85 5.09
CA LEU A 263 -14.94 7.04 4.71
C LEU A 263 -15.18 6.62 3.26
N SER A 264 -14.26 6.93 2.34
CA SER A 264 -14.38 6.50 0.94
C SER A 264 -14.41 4.97 0.79
N GLY A 265 -13.58 4.26 1.57
CA GLY A 265 -13.58 2.80 1.62
C GLY A 265 -14.88 2.25 2.20
N ALA A 266 -15.33 2.82 3.33
CA ALA A 266 -16.56 2.45 4.01
C ALA A 266 -17.80 2.61 3.12
N LEU A 267 -17.92 3.74 2.42
CA LEU A 267 -19.06 4.04 1.54
C LEU A 267 -19.19 3.09 0.36
N ARG A 268 -18.07 2.58 -0.18
CA ARG A 268 -18.10 1.57 -1.25
C ARG A 268 -18.62 0.21 -0.77
N GLU A 269 -18.46 -0.08 0.51
CA GLU A 269 -18.82 -1.37 1.11
C GLU A 269 -20.18 -1.36 1.78
N ALA A 270 -20.60 -0.20 2.29
CA ALA A 270 -21.87 -0.04 2.97
C ALA A 270 -23.04 -0.08 1.98
N ARG A 271 -23.95 -1.03 2.17
CA ARG A 271 -25.23 -1.09 1.45
C ARG A 271 -26.35 -0.67 2.41
N GLY A 272 -27.29 0.15 1.92
CA GLY A 272 -28.51 0.48 2.67
C GLY A 272 -28.26 1.35 3.91
N LEU A 273 -27.52 2.44 3.75
CA LEU A 273 -27.25 3.41 4.82
C LEU A 273 -28.53 4.06 5.37
N ASP A 274 -28.52 4.36 6.67
CA ASP A 274 -29.63 5.04 7.35
C ASP A 274 -29.80 6.51 6.90
N MET A 275 -31.04 6.99 6.84
CA MET A 275 -31.37 8.34 6.35
C MET A 275 -30.66 9.50 7.10
N PRO A 276 -30.60 9.54 8.45
CA PRO A 276 -29.90 10.60 9.15
C PRO A 276 -28.40 10.63 8.82
N LEU A 277 -27.81 9.46 8.59
CA LEU A 277 -26.41 9.32 8.24
C LEU A 277 -26.13 9.83 6.83
N LEU A 278 -27.01 9.53 5.88
CA LEU A 278 -26.96 10.06 4.52
C LEU A 278 -26.95 11.61 4.53
N LEU A 279 -27.84 12.23 5.30
CA LEU A 279 -27.88 13.70 5.44
C LEU A 279 -26.57 14.29 5.96
N ARG A 280 -25.90 13.61 6.90
CA ARG A 280 -24.60 14.05 7.41
C ARG A 280 -23.51 13.95 6.33
N VAL A 281 -23.45 12.87 5.56
CA VAL A 281 -22.52 12.74 4.43
C VAL A 281 -22.72 13.88 3.44
N GLU A 282 -23.97 14.18 3.12
CA GLU A 282 -24.37 15.20 2.15
C GLU A 282 -23.99 16.62 2.55
N THR A 283 -24.02 16.89 3.83
CA THR A 283 -23.67 18.21 4.38
C THR A 283 -22.16 18.34 4.57
N MET A 284 -21.47 17.27 4.98
CA MET A 284 -20.07 17.35 5.37
C MET A 284 -19.07 17.27 4.22
N LEU A 285 -19.33 16.44 3.21
CA LEU A 285 -18.37 16.25 2.12
C LEU A 285 -18.13 17.51 1.27
N PRO A 286 -19.14 18.32 0.90
CA PRO A 286 -18.91 19.56 0.17
C PRO A 286 -18.08 20.57 0.98
N VAL A 287 -18.31 20.65 2.30
CA VAL A 287 -17.54 21.53 3.19
C VAL A 287 -16.07 21.10 3.23
N ALA A 288 -15.80 19.79 3.16
CA ALA A 288 -14.45 19.26 3.11
C ALA A 288 -13.68 19.60 1.81
N LEU A 289 -14.35 20.14 0.78
CA LEU A 289 -13.68 20.65 -0.42
C LEU A 289 -13.04 22.03 -0.22
N GLU A 290 -13.42 22.77 0.83
CA GLU A 290 -12.89 24.13 1.01
C GLU A 290 -11.37 24.17 1.25
N PRO A 291 -10.81 23.37 2.18
CA PRO A 291 -9.38 23.34 2.42
C PRO A 291 -8.65 22.60 1.30
N ALA A 292 -7.67 23.26 0.66
CA ALA A 292 -6.92 22.69 -0.47
C ALA A 292 -6.33 21.30 -0.21
N PHE A 293 -5.79 21.09 1.00
CA PHE A 293 -5.15 19.83 1.37
C PHE A 293 -6.12 18.66 1.60
N MET A 294 -7.44 18.91 1.71
CA MET A 294 -8.44 17.85 1.89
C MET A 294 -9.16 17.47 0.60
N ARG A 295 -9.08 18.31 -0.44
CA ARG A 295 -9.94 18.22 -1.63
C ARG A 295 -9.92 16.87 -2.28
N GLU A 296 -8.74 16.33 -2.56
CA GLU A 296 -8.63 15.03 -3.21
C GLU A 296 -9.31 13.93 -2.42
N ALA A 297 -9.02 13.83 -1.11
CA ALA A 297 -9.65 12.83 -0.24
C ALA A 297 -11.18 13.04 -0.13
N ALA A 298 -11.64 14.29 -0.08
CA ALA A 298 -13.06 14.63 -0.09
C ALA A 298 -13.74 14.22 -1.39
N LEU A 299 -13.14 14.49 -2.54
CA LEU A 299 -13.64 14.09 -3.85
C LEU A 299 -13.73 12.57 -4.00
N VAL A 300 -12.69 11.84 -3.54
CA VAL A 300 -12.71 10.37 -3.55
C VAL A 300 -13.85 9.82 -2.68
N ALA A 301 -14.11 10.42 -1.52
CA ALA A 301 -15.24 10.05 -0.67
C ALA A 301 -16.60 10.41 -1.30
N MET A 302 -16.71 11.57 -1.97
CA MET A 302 -17.92 11.97 -2.70
C MET A 302 -18.23 11.03 -3.84
N LEU A 303 -17.23 10.66 -4.65
CA LEU A 303 -17.39 9.72 -5.75
C LEU A 303 -17.81 8.34 -5.26
N ALA A 304 -17.21 7.86 -4.16
CA ALA A 304 -17.65 6.63 -3.51
C ALA A 304 -19.14 6.66 -3.11
N TYR A 305 -19.62 7.79 -2.60
CA TYR A 305 -21.05 7.97 -2.29
C TYR A 305 -21.92 7.99 -3.56
N LEU A 306 -21.51 8.72 -4.60
CA LEU A 306 -22.25 8.84 -5.85
C LEU A 306 -22.38 7.51 -6.61
N ASP A 307 -21.35 6.67 -6.52
CA ASP A 307 -21.35 5.33 -7.14
C ASP A 307 -22.47 4.45 -6.59
N GLY A 308 -22.76 4.55 -5.30
CA GLY A 308 -23.87 3.84 -4.63
C GLY A 308 -25.22 4.54 -4.72
N ALA A 309 -25.27 5.82 -5.09
CA ALA A 309 -26.50 6.60 -5.15
C ALA A 309 -27.37 6.24 -6.38
N GLY A 310 -28.66 5.95 -6.13
CA GLY A 310 -29.66 5.79 -7.19
C GLY A 310 -30.03 7.11 -7.87
N ALA A 311 -30.70 7.04 -9.02
CA ALA A 311 -31.01 8.21 -9.85
C ALA A 311 -31.78 9.32 -9.11
N SER A 312 -32.80 8.96 -8.31
CA SER A 312 -33.55 9.93 -7.50
C SER A 312 -32.66 10.66 -6.50
N ARG A 313 -31.74 9.94 -5.86
CA ARG A 313 -30.82 10.54 -4.88
C ARG A 313 -29.81 11.47 -5.55
N LEU A 314 -29.33 11.14 -6.75
CA LEU A 314 -28.45 12.04 -7.51
C LEU A 314 -29.11 13.39 -7.79
N GLU A 315 -30.40 13.41 -8.12
CA GLU A 315 -31.16 14.66 -8.30
C GLU A 315 -31.20 15.49 -7.02
N GLU A 316 -31.39 14.84 -5.87
CA GLU A 316 -31.35 15.52 -4.57
C GLU A 316 -29.96 16.08 -4.24
N LEU A 317 -28.89 15.36 -4.62
CA LEU A 317 -27.48 15.77 -4.42
C LEU A 317 -27.03 16.91 -5.32
N ARG A 318 -27.68 17.12 -6.46
CA ARG A 318 -27.34 18.23 -7.37
C ARG A 318 -27.38 19.58 -6.64
N LYS A 319 -28.36 19.78 -5.77
CA LYS A 319 -28.53 21.04 -5.06
C LYS A 319 -27.39 21.33 -4.06
N PRO A 320 -27.06 20.45 -3.10
CA PRO A 320 -25.99 20.73 -2.16
C PRO A 320 -24.58 20.57 -2.75
N TRP A 321 -24.38 19.74 -3.79
CA TRP A 321 -23.03 19.39 -4.27
C TRP A 321 -22.68 20.02 -5.62
N GLY A 322 -23.67 20.27 -6.47
CA GLY A 322 -23.45 20.72 -7.85
C GLY A 322 -22.73 22.07 -7.94
N GLU A 323 -23.20 23.08 -7.18
CA GLU A 323 -22.56 24.39 -7.16
C GLU A 323 -21.13 24.34 -6.58
N PRO A 324 -20.88 23.74 -5.39
CA PRO A 324 -19.52 23.60 -4.89
C PRO A 324 -18.59 22.91 -5.88
N VAL A 325 -18.99 21.77 -6.45
CA VAL A 325 -18.16 21.02 -7.41
C VAL A 325 -17.91 21.83 -8.68
N SER A 326 -18.93 22.53 -9.22
CA SER A 326 -18.77 23.38 -10.41
C SER A 326 -17.83 24.55 -10.16
N ARG A 327 -17.99 25.26 -9.03
CA ARG A 327 -17.10 26.35 -8.62
C ARG A 327 -15.66 25.86 -8.45
N TRP A 328 -15.48 24.72 -7.78
CA TRP A 328 -14.17 24.10 -7.60
C TRP A 328 -13.57 23.64 -8.92
N TYR A 329 -14.38 23.05 -9.80
CA TYR A 329 -13.96 22.73 -11.16
C TYR A 329 -13.45 24.00 -11.82
N ALA A 330 -14.24 25.07 -11.97
CA ALA A 330 -13.80 26.32 -12.59
C ALA A 330 -12.48 26.90 -12.06
N LEU A 331 -12.19 26.74 -10.76
CA LEU A 331 -10.94 27.17 -10.12
C LEU A 331 -9.79 26.17 -10.27
N ALA A 332 -10.09 24.88 -10.33
CA ALA A 332 -9.11 23.82 -10.50
C ALA A 332 -8.49 23.96 -11.88
N VAL A 333 -7.20 24.24 -11.91
CA VAL A 333 -6.54 24.49 -13.18
C VAL A 333 -6.37 23.16 -13.93
N ARG A 334 -5.79 22.12 -13.29
CA ARG A 334 -5.25 20.90 -13.95
C ARG A 334 -5.02 19.74 -12.92
N GLY A 335 -4.68 18.53 -13.38
CA GLY A 335 -4.19 17.43 -12.53
C GLY A 335 -5.25 16.41 -12.09
N ALA A 336 -4.89 15.53 -11.13
CA ALA A 336 -5.78 14.47 -10.64
C ALA A 336 -7.05 15.04 -9.99
N GLU A 337 -6.92 16.12 -9.19
CA GLU A 337 -8.05 16.86 -8.62
C GLU A 337 -9.06 17.29 -9.68
N ARG A 338 -8.59 17.88 -10.78
CA ARG A 338 -9.43 18.30 -11.92
C ARG A 338 -10.15 17.12 -12.55
N GLY A 339 -9.48 15.97 -12.67
CA GLY A 339 -10.10 14.72 -13.15
C GLY A 339 -11.21 14.22 -12.23
N LEU A 340 -10.98 14.23 -10.92
CA LEU A 340 -11.99 13.84 -9.93
C LEU A 340 -13.17 14.82 -9.90
N LEU A 341 -12.91 16.13 -10.02
CA LEU A 341 -13.96 17.15 -10.16
C LEU A 341 -14.75 16.97 -11.45
N ALA A 342 -14.10 16.68 -12.57
CA ALA A 342 -14.77 16.38 -13.84
C ALA A 342 -15.70 15.17 -13.69
N GLN A 343 -15.24 14.11 -13.02
CA GLN A 343 -16.04 12.93 -12.73
C GLN A 343 -17.25 13.26 -11.85
N ALA A 344 -17.04 13.99 -10.75
CA ALA A 344 -18.12 14.40 -9.85
C ALA A 344 -19.13 15.30 -10.59
N LEU A 345 -18.66 16.24 -11.42
CA LEU A 345 -19.50 17.14 -12.20
C LEU A 345 -20.32 16.38 -13.24
N ALA A 346 -19.72 15.43 -13.94
CA ALA A 346 -20.42 14.57 -14.90
C ALA A 346 -21.52 13.73 -14.23
N VAL A 347 -21.27 13.21 -13.03
CA VAL A 347 -22.26 12.40 -12.29
C VAL A 347 -23.37 13.25 -11.68
N LEU A 348 -23.03 14.42 -11.14
CA LEU A 348 -23.99 15.34 -10.52
C LEU A 348 -24.78 16.12 -11.57
N GLY A 349 -24.11 16.91 -12.40
CA GLY A 349 -24.73 17.83 -13.36
C GLY A 349 -25.14 17.18 -14.68
N GLY A 350 -24.76 15.94 -14.93
CA GLY A 350 -24.97 15.29 -16.22
C GLY A 350 -23.99 15.77 -17.28
N VAL A 351 -24.22 15.31 -18.50
CA VAL A 351 -23.28 15.48 -19.62
C VAL A 351 -23.31 16.90 -20.17
N GLU A 352 -24.46 17.55 -20.09
CA GLU A 352 -24.73 18.90 -20.54
C GLU A 352 -23.95 19.91 -19.71
N VAL A 353 -23.98 19.76 -18.37
CA VAL A 353 -23.20 20.63 -17.46
C VAL A 353 -21.71 20.43 -17.69
N TYR A 354 -21.24 19.18 -17.76
CA TYR A 354 -19.82 18.92 -18.04
C TYR A 354 -19.38 19.51 -19.38
N ALA A 355 -20.16 19.32 -20.45
CA ALA A 355 -19.87 19.85 -21.78
C ALA A 355 -19.75 21.38 -21.77
N ARG A 356 -20.69 22.07 -21.12
CA ARG A 356 -20.69 23.53 -20.97
C ARG A 356 -19.44 24.02 -20.23
N GLU A 357 -19.11 23.43 -19.08
CA GLU A 357 -17.97 23.88 -18.28
C GLU A 357 -16.62 23.56 -18.96
N ARG A 358 -16.53 22.47 -19.74
CA ARG A 358 -15.30 22.06 -20.42
C ARG A 358 -15.09 22.72 -21.78
N GLY A 359 -16.17 23.14 -22.44
CA GLY A 359 -16.19 23.52 -23.86
C GLY A 359 -16.09 22.31 -24.80
N ASN A 360 -16.40 21.11 -24.30
CA ASN A 360 -16.53 19.91 -25.13
C ASN A 360 -17.90 19.90 -25.82
N PRO A 361 -18.05 19.23 -26.98
CA PRO A 361 -19.36 19.01 -27.57
C PRO A 361 -20.28 18.27 -26.61
N GLU A 362 -21.57 18.58 -26.65
CA GLU A 362 -22.56 17.92 -25.80
C GLU A 362 -22.59 16.39 -26.02
N GLY A 363 -22.98 15.67 -24.98
CA GLY A 363 -23.32 14.24 -25.07
C GLY A 363 -22.20 13.25 -24.76
N VAL A 364 -20.96 13.66 -24.46
CA VAL A 364 -19.90 12.72 -24.06
C VAL A 364 -18.97 13.27 -22.98
N VAL A 365 -18.62 12.39 -22.03
CA VAL A 365 -17.59 12.60 -21.00
C VAL A 365 -16.44 11.65 -21.31
N LEU A 366 -15.21 12.18 -21.44
CA LEU A 366 -14.01 11.37 -21.66
C LEU A 366 -13.00 11.69 -20.56
N LEU A 367 -12.78 10.74 -19.65
CA LEU A 367 -11.84 10.91 -18.54
C LEU A 367 -10.64 9.98 -18.73
N VAL A 368 -9.46 10.50 -18.39
CA VAL A 368 -8.26 9.70 -18.15
C VAL A 368 -8.10 9.63 -16.64
N GLU A 369 -8.11 8.41 -16.11
CA GLU A 369 -8.07 8.13 -14.68
C GLU A 369 -6.88 7.24 -14.33
N GLY A 370 -6.43 7.36 -13.06
CA GLY A 370 -5.37 6.54 -12.49
C GLY A 370 -4.08 6.51 -13.29
N LEU A 371 -3.72 7.66 -13.88
CA LEU A 371 -2.48 7.77 -14.63
C LEU A 371 -1.30 7.56 -13.66
N GLN A 372 -0.42 6.63 -13.98
CA GLN A 372 0.77 6.27 -13.22
C GLN A 372 1.98 6.25 -14.15
N ALA A 373 3.13 6.69 -13.64
CA ALA A 373 4.39 6.61 -14.34
C ALA A 373 5.20 5.42 -13.82
N GLU A 374 5.62 4.55 -14.73
CA GLU A 374 6.45 3.39 -14.45
C GLU A 374 7.66 3.40 -15.40
N GLY A 375 8.76 4.02 -14.94
CA GLY A 375 9.97 4.18 -15.74
C GLY A 375 9.73 5.00 -17.02
N LEU A 376 9.74 4.32 -18.17
CA LEU A 376 9.54 4.93 -19.50
C LEU A 376 8.09 4.87 -20.00
N ARG A 377 7.16 4.42 -19.15
CA ARG A 377 5.78 4.14 -19.55
C ARG A 377 4.80 4.93 -18.69
N LEU A 378 3.72 5.36 -19.32
CA LEU A 378 2.53 5.81 -18.63
C LEU A 378 1.45 4.75 -18.74
N ARG A 379 0.79 4.45 -17.64
CA ARG A 379 -0.38 3.56 -17.57
C ARG A 379 -1.55 4.28 -16.98
N GLY A 380 -2.73 4.04 -17.51
CA GLY A 380 -3.97 4.59 -16.97
C GLY A 380 -5.16 3.89 -17.60
N TRP A 381 -6.35 4.41 -17.36
CA TRP A 381 -7.54 3.95 -18.05
C TRP A 381 -8.43 5.08 -18.49
N LEU A 382 -9.18 4.82 -19.56
CA LEU A 382 -10.26 5.68 -19.99
C LEU A 382 -11.56 5.28 -19.32
N ALA A 383 -12.31 6.28 -18.87
CA ALA A 383 -13.63 6.13 -18.29
C ALA A 383 -14.63 7.10 -18.94
N GLN A 384 -15.88 6.67 -19.01
CA GLN A 384 -17.03 7.48 -19.45
C GLN A 384 -18.18 7.20 -18.47
N PRO A 385 -18.18 7.86 -17.30
CA PRO A 385 -19.12 7.56 -16.23
C PRO A 385 -20.56 7.87 -16.65
N ARG A 386 -21.41 6.84 -16.60
CA ARG A 386 -22.89 6.94 -16.72
C ARG A 386 -23.42 7.59 -18.02
N VAL A 387 -22.63 7.65 -19.09
CA VAL A 387 -23.06 8.11 -20.42
C VAL A 387 -23.24 6.93 -21.37
N ARG A 388 -24.39 6.83 -22.06
CA ARG A 388 -24.70 5.73 -23.00
C ARG A 388 -24.32 6.01 -24.46
N VAL A 389 -23.34 6.89 -24.69
CA VAL A 389 -22.89 7.22 -26.05
C VAL A 389 -21.71 6.36 -26.43
N LYS A 390 -21.77 5.72 -27.60
CA LYS A 390 -20.72 4.83 -28.11
C LYS A 390 -19.69 5.59 -28.94
N PHE A 391 -18.41 5.35 -28.69
CA PHE A 391 -17.29 5.74 -29.55
C PHE A 391 -16.98 4.62 -30.55
N GLY A 392 -17.21 4.89 -31.84
CA GLY A 392 -16.92 3.95 -32.93
C GLY A 392 -15.50 4.06 -33.50
N TYR A 393 -14.65 4.93 -32.96
CA TYR A 393 -13.30 5.18 -33.46
C TYR A 393 -12.27 5.07 -32.36
N LEU A 394 -11.10 4.54 -32.73
CA LEU A 394 -9.91 4.47 -31.88
C LEU A 394 -9.50 5.88 -31.40
N PRO A 395 -9.48 6.15 -30.08
CA PRO A 395 -9.00 7.42 -29.55
C PRO A 395 -7.52 7.65 -29.86
N THR A 396 -7.15 8.93 -29.87
CA THR A 396 -5.79 9.40 -30.10
C THR A 396 -5.26 10.06 -28.84
N VAL A 397 -4.06 9.68 -28.40
CA VAL A 397 -3.29 10.41 -27.40
C VAL A 397 -2.64 11.62 -28.07
N LEU A 398 -2.87 12.80 -27.49
CA LEU A 398 -2.23 14.05 -27.85
C LEU A 398 -1.19 14.40 -26.79
N LEU A 399 0.07 14.45 -27.21
CA LEU A 399 1.23 14.86 -26.42
C LEU A 399 1.73 16.22 -26.90
N GLU A 400 1.79 17.19 -26.00
CA GLU A 400 2.19 18.55 -26.30
C GLU A 400 3.31 18.99 -25.36
N ARG A 401 4.53 19.17 -25.86
CA ARG A 401 5.64 19.71 -25.07
C ARG A 401 5.40 21.18 -24.82
N LEU A 402 5.58 21.61 -23.58
CA LEU A 402 5.37 22.98 -23.15
C LEU A 402 6.70 23.70 -23.02
N GLY A 403 6.80 24.88 -23.61
CA GLY A 403 7.91 25.80 -23.39
C GLY A 403 7.80 26.50 -22.03
N THR A 404 8.79 27.32 -21.71
CA THR A 404 8.86 28.11 -20.46
C THR A 404 7.68 29.07 -20.27
N THR A 405 7.05 29.50 -21.36
CA THR A 405 5.86 30.35 -21.35
C THR A 405 4.54 29.58 -21.20
N GLY A 406 4.59 28.25 -21.08
CA GLY A 406 3.42 27.36 -21.04
C GLY A 406 2.74 27.14 -22.40
N LYS A 407 3.31 27.68 -23.49
CA LYS A 407 2.84 27.44 -24.86
C LYS A 407 3.38 26.11 -25.41
N THR A 408 2.59 25.45 -26.25
CA THR A 408 3.01 24.24 -26.94
C THR A 408 4.16 24.54 -27.92
N THR A 409 5.29 23.86 -27.76
CA THR A 409 6.47 23.95 -28.64
C THR A 409 6.59 22.76 -29.58
N LEU A 410 6.13 21.58 -29.16
CA LEU A 410 6.12 20.36 -29.95
C LEU A 410 4.80 19.63 -29.74
N ARG A 411 4.25 19.02 -30.79
CA ARG A 411 3.01 18.26 -30.75
C ARG A 411 3.20 16.90 -31.40
N ARG A 412 2.75 15.85 -30.74
CA ARG A 412 2.78 14.46 -31.21
C ARG A 412 1.42 13.82 -30.97
N GLU A 413 0.91 13.10 -31.95
CA GLU A 413 -0.36 12.39 -31.87
C GLU A 413 -0.14 10.90 -32.16
N GLU A 414 -0.71 10.05 -31.32
CA GLU A 414 -0.59 8.61 -31.45
C GLU A 414 -1.91 7.89 -31.18
N PRO A 415 -2.21 6.80 -31.90
CA PRO A 415 -3.35 5.96 -31.55
C PRO A 415 -3.19 5.40 -30.12
N LEU A 416 -4.26 5.41 -29.33
CA LEU A 416 -4.26 4.89 -27.97
C LEU A 416 -4.10 3.36 -27.97
N LYS A 417 -2.96 2.87 -27.46
CA LYS A 417 -2.71 1.43 -27.34
C LYS A 417 -3.37 0.87 -26.09
N THR A 418 -4.28 -0.09 -26.26
CA THR A 418 -4.99 -0.75 -25.14
C THR A 418 -4.22 -1.96 -24.62
N VAL A 419 -4.31 -2.20 -23.31
CA VAL A 419 -3.70 -3.36 -22.67
C VAL A 419 -4.73 -4.48 -22.53
N ALA A 420 -4.39 -5.68 -23.04
CA ALA A 420 -5.14 -6.92 -22.82
C ALA A 420 -6.62 -6.96 -23.28
N GLN A 421 -7.10 -5.97 -24.04
CA GLN A 421 -8.44 -5.96 -24.63
C GLN A 421 -8.35 -5.94 -26.16
N ALA A 422 -9.01 -6.91 -26.82
CA ALA A 422 -9.21 -6.90 -28.26
C ALA A 422 -10.09 -5.70 -28.63
N ASP A 423 -9.52 -4.78 -29.42
CA ASP A 423 -10.11 -3.57 -30.01
C ASP A 423 -11.54 -3.21 -29.52
N PRO A 424 -11.68 -2.54 -28.36
CA PRO A 424 -12.99 -2.17 -27.82
C PRO A 424 -13.73 -1.14 -28.68
N TRP A 425 -13.05 -0.54 -29.67
CA TRP A 425 -13.57 0.54 -30.50
C TRP A 425 -14.40 0.02 -31.66
N SER A 426 -14.00 -1.12 -32.22
CA SER A 426 -14.70 -1.79 -33.33
C SER A 426 -16.19 -2.04 -33.08
N VAL A 427 -16.58 -2.31 -31.84
CA VAL A 427 -17.97 -2.58 -31.41
C VAL A 427 -18.68 -1.37 -30.79
N GLY A 428 -17.99 -0.23 -30.73
CA GLY A 428 -18.48 0.99 -30.10
C GLY A 428 -18.33 0.97 -28.58
N TRP A 429 -17.25 1.56 -28.05
CA TRP A 429 -17.03 1.64 -26.59
C TRP A 429 -18.01 2.64 -25.96
N SER A 430 -18.74 2.20 -24.93
CA SER A 430 -19.79 2.99 -24.27
C SER A 430 -19.48 3.34 -22.81
N GLY A 431 -18.23 3.24 -22.36
CA GLY A 431 -17.86 3.55 -20.98
C GLY A 431 -18.20 2.50 -19.92
N VAL A 432 -18.94 1.44 -20.26
CA VAL A 432 -19.41 0.42 -19.29
C VAL A 432 -18.26 -0.30 -18.60
N ARG A 433 -17.15 -0.50 -19.32
CA ARG A 433 -15.90 -1.02 -18.75
C ARG A 433 -14.80 -0.01 -18.98
N PRO A 434 -13.92 0.23 -18.00
CA PRO A 434 -12.74 1.04 -18.22
C PRO A 434 -11.85 0.38 -19.28
N VAL A 435 -11.20 1.22 -20.09
CA VAL A 435 -10.23 0.77 -21.10
C VAL A 435 -8.84 1.11 -20.61
N PHE A 436 -8.08 0.10 -20.22
CA PHE A 436 -6.70 0.26 -19.79
C PHE A 436 -5.80 0.52 -20.99
N PHE A 437 -4.91 1.50 -20.86
CA PHE A 437 -3.97 1.87 -21.91
C PHE A 437 -2.56 1.98 -21.35
N GLU A 438 -1.58 1.82 -22.25
CA GLU A 438 -0.18 2.03 -21.98
C GLU A 438 0.42 2.91 -23.08
N LEU A 439 1.24 3.88 -22.67
CA LEU A 439 1.92 4.80 -23.57
C LEU A 439 3.43 4.74 -23.32
N GLU A 440 4.18 4.46 -24.38
CA GLU A 440 5.65 4.47 -24.34
C GLU A 440 6.15 5.90 -24.57
N MET A 441 6.90 6.43 -23.60
CA MET A 441 7.39 7.81 -23.60
C MET A 441 8.81 7.93 -24.16
N ARG A 442 9.35 6.84 -24.71
CA ARG A 442 10.71 6.76 -25.24
C ARG A 442 10.89 7.73 -26.42
N GLY A 443 12.02 8.43 -26.42
CA GLY A 443 12.41 9.35 -27.49
C GLY A 443 11.66 10.68 -27.48
N LEU A 444 10.90 10.97 -26.43
CA LEU A 444 10.39 12.32 -26.21
C LEU A 444 11.52 13.22 -25.71
N GLU A 445 11.55 14.45 -26.21
CA GLU A 445 12.51 15.44 -25.71
C GLU A 445 12.29 15.73 -24.22
N PRO A 446 13.38 15.92 -23.44
CA PRO A 446 13.26 16.34 -22.06
C PRO A 446 12.46 17.63 -21.88
N GLY A 447 11.74 17.73 -20.78
CA GLY A 447 10.92 18.87 -20.39
C GLY A 447 9.50 18.46 -20.05
N ARG A 448 8.64 19.47 -19.93
CA ARG A 448 7.27 19.31 -19.50
C ARG A 448 6.35 19.01 -20.68
N TRP A 449 5.50 18.02 -20.54
CA TRP A 449 4.54 17.58 -21.54
C TRP A 449 3.11 17.64 -20.98
N ARG A 450 2.17 18.06 -21.83
CA ARG A 450 0.74 17.97 -21.62
C ARG A 450 0.20 16.77 -22.39
N LEU A 451 -0.46 15.87 -21.68
CA LEU A 451 -1.12 14.70 -22.22
C LEU A 451 -2.63 14.92 -22.19
N SER A 452 -3.31 14.65 -23.31
CA SER A 452 -4.76 14.55 -23.37
C SER A 452 -5.17 13.42 -24.31
N VAL A 453 -6.37 12.89 -24.14
CA VAL A 453 -6.93 11.89 -25.06
C VAL A 453 -8.07 12.53 -25.83
N ARG A 454 -8.06 12.32 -27.15
CA ARG A 454 -9.07 12.79 -28.09
C ARG A 454 -9.84 11.60 -28.61
N ALA A 455 -11.16 11.68 -28.59
CA ALA A 455 -12.03 10.67 -29.17
C ALA A 455 -13.07 11.31 -30.08
N LYS A 456 -13.59 10.53 -31.04
CA LYS A 456 -14.63 10.97 -31.98
C LYS A 456 -15.72 9.89 -32.13
N ARG A 457 -16.95 10.33 -32.40
CA ARG A 457 -18.13 9.47 -32.60
C ARG A 457 -18.46 9.28 -34.08
N GLY A 458 -18.07 10.25 -34.92
CA GLY A 458 -18.35 10.33 -36.35
C GLY A 458 -17.35 11.25 -37.05
N GLU A 459 -17.67 11.68 -38.25
CA GLU A 459 -16.92 12.76 -38.92
C GLU A 459 -17.30 14.10 -38.30
N GLY A 460 -16.31 14.90 -37.90
CA GLY A 460 -16.51 16.29 -37.44
C GLY A 460 -16.03 16.57 -36.01
N THR A 461 -16.68 16.01 -35.00
CA THR A 461 -16.53 16.52 -33.61
C THR A 461 -15.65 15.65 -32.71
N PHE A 462 -14.69 16.30 -32.05
CA PHE A 462 -13.78 15.67 -31.09
C PHE A 462 -14.16 16.01 -29.66
N TRP A 463 -14.08 15.02 -28.78
CA TRP A 463 -14.07 15.20 -27.33
C TRP A 463 -12.64 15.08 -26.83
N VAL A 464 -12.25 15.94 -25.90
CA VAL A 464 -10.91 15.96 -25.32
C VAL A 464 -11.02 15.73 -23.83
N SER A 465 -10.18 14.84 -23.30
CA SER A 465 -10.09 14.61 -21.87
C SER A 465 -9.57 15.82 -21.10
N GLU A 466 -9.66 15.78 -19.77
CA GLU A 466 -8.86 16.67 -18.93
C GLU A 466 -7.35 16.46 -19.21
N PRO A 467 -6.55 17.53 -19.24
CA PRO A 467 -5.13 17.44 -19.50
C PRO A 467 -4.36 16.96 -18.25
N TRP A 468 -3.43 16.03 -18.47
CA TRP A 468 -2.44 15.58 -17.52
C TRP A 468 -1.07 16.19 -17.84
N TYR A 469 -0.21 16.33 -16.83
CA TYR A 469 1.11 16.93 -16.97
C TYR A 469 2.16 15.93 -16.51
N VAL A 470 3.17 15.75 -17.36
CA VAL A 470 4.29 14.84 -17.09
C VAL A 470 5.60 15.55 -17.39
N ASP A 471 6.58 15.35 -16.51
CA ASP A 471 7.94 15.79 -16.75
C ASP A 471 8.74 14.61 -17.28
N VAL A 472 9.33 14.81 -18.45
CA VAL A 472 10.23 13.85 -19.09
C VAL A 472 11.65 14.31 -18.79
N ARG A 473 12.42 13.50 -18.08
CA ARG A 473 13.79 13.82 -17.65
C ARG A 473 14.78 12.88 -18.33
N PRO A 474 16.04 13.30 -18.56
CA PRO A 474 17.08 12.38 -18.99
C PRO A 474 17.28 11.30 -17.93
N ALA A 475 17.20 10.03 -18.30
CA ALA A 475 17.54 8.91 -17.43
C ALA A 475 19.05 8.66 -17.52
N ASN A 476 19.70 8.50 -16.37
CA ASN A 476 21.10 8.07 -16.31
C ASN A 476 21.19 6.58 -16.63
N ASN A 477 21.24 6.23 -17.92
CA ASN A 477 21.55 4.87 -18.34
C ASN A 477 23.09 4.68 -18.38
N PRO A 478 23.67 3.71 -17.64
CA PRO A 478 25.11 3.40 -17.66
C PRO A 478 25.63 2.96 -19.05
N GLN A 479 24.76 2.68 -20.02
CA GLN A 479 25.10 2.28 -21.39
C GLN A 479 25.17 3.46 -22.38
N GLY A 480 25.01 4.71 -21.92
CA GLY A 480 25.17 5.92 -22.74
C GLY A 480 24.05 6.18 -23.77
N LYS A 481 22.98 5.39 -23.78
CA LYS A 481 21.76 5.71 -24.55
C LYS A 481 20.91 6.68 -23.74
N LEU A 482 20.51 7.80 -24.35
CA LEU A 482 19.51 8.72 -23.79
C LEU A 482 18.18 7.99 -23.63
N GLU A 483 17.95 7.46 -22.44
CA GLU A 483 16.63 7.05 -21.99
C GLU A 483 15.98 8.21 -21.26
N THR A 484 14.65 8.21 -21.15
CA THR A 484 13.92 9.35 -20.59
C THR A 484 12.92 8.90 -19.54
N GLU A 485 13.24 9.15 -18.27
CA GLU A 485 12.35 8.85 -17.14
C GLU A 485 11.14 9.80 -17.14
N VAL A 486 9.98 9.28 -16.78
CA VAL A 486 8.74 10.07 -16.73
C VAL A 486 8.25 10.19 -15.30
N LEU A 487 7.90 11.41 -14.91
CA LEU A 487 7.31 11.72 -13.62
C LEU A 487 5.97 12.43 -13.84
N LEU A 488 4.94 11.99 -13.12
CA LEU A 488 3.69 12.74 -13.03
C LEU A 488 3.94 13.95 -12.14
N VAL A 489 3.54 15.13 -12.62
CA VAL A 489 3.82 16.38 -11.91
C VAL A 489 2.57 17.20 -11.73
N ASP A 490 2.42 17.75 -10.53
CA ASP A 490 1.38 18.73 -10.27
C ASP A 490 1.59 19.99 -11.11
N PRO A 491 0.52 20.57 -11.64
CA PRO A 491 0.56 21.68 -12.56
C PRO A 491 0.97 22.98 -11.84
N PHE A 492 2.28 23.25 -11.78
CA PHE A 492 2.89 24.45 -11.21
C PHE A 492 2.56 24.69 -9.72
N LYS A 493 3.52 24.50 -8.82
CA LYS A 493 3.51 25.24 -7.57
C LYS A 493 3.90 26.69 -7.88
N PRO A 494 3.06 27.69 -7.61
CA PRO A 494 3.45 29.08 -7.73
C PRO A 494 4.66 29.33 -6.81
N GLY A 495 5.82 29.62 -7.38
CA GLY A 495 7.05 29.91 -6.62
C GLY A 495 8.20 28.90 -6.76
N GLU A 496 7.96 27.73 -7.36
CA GLU A 496 9.08 26.86 -7.76
C GLU A 496 9.72 27.43 -9.03
N LYS A 497 10.92 28.05 -8.88
CA LYS A 497 11.80 28.32 -10.03
C LYS A 497 12.34 26.99 -10.56
N PRO A 498 12.55 26.88 -11.88
CA PRO A 498 12.98 25.65 -12.54
C PRO A 498 14.30 25.09 -12.02
#